data_AF-A0A8H7NI76-F1
#
_entry.id   AF-A0A8H7NI76-F1
#
_cell.length_a   1.000
_cell.length_b   1.000
_cell.length_c   1.000
_cell.angle_alpha   90.00
_cell.angle_beta   90.00
_cell.angle_gamma   90.00
#
_symmetry.space_group_name_H-M   'P 1'
#
loop_
_entity.id
_entity.type
_entity.pdbx_description
1 polymer ?
#
loop_
_entity_poly.entity_id
_entity_poly.type
_entity_poly.pdbx_seq_one_letter_code
_entity_poly.pdbx_strand_id
1 'polypeptide(L)'
;MLLNVVYGHNCGDKTASDIASTHCAALVSLARAADLLRPTEPHPSGQDTAMDDSSWKIKTESEEHEEWLQWKTSEERKRTLFTVFVLSSILVTAYNHTPALTNSEIFLDLPCEEEYFAAESSAAFAAKGGVAAANCNTLTFHDALGELLRTNERQQHIMNVTGFSPTENELPKTDIKPSTLGCLLLIYALHNYIWETRQRHHNKTWTNEETEKMYRHIEPALKAWQTAWASNPHHSVELPNPYGMGPLSADAIPLLDLAYVRLFVNLSRSKEKFWQRDWDGVAEELARGSEIIQHAVQSPLDSDAMAIEDGDKKQADGLNSHGMSRREKHLRKAASYAADSLAMSNKLGVTFADLTSRELSLQSAICAFDCAQVLAEWIATLQDRVGQYLGILGQDNMDLTQVPAIVLLEDEDIKLLTRANEVITSMEQKVNLDQGVSAEEHRGYATRILGLTAYSLEKSAVWPVFHLMARCLETHAGHTRARAEKSVAQME
;
A
#
# COMPACT_ATOMS: atom_id res chain seq x y z
N MET A 1 4.80 -17.98 -19.26
CA MET A 1 5.79 -17.04 -18.67
C MET A 1 5.20 -16.25 -17.51
N LEU A 2 4.05 -15.57 -17.67
CA LEU A 2 3.33 -14.91 -16.56
C LEU A 2 3.20 -15.82 -15.31
N LEU A 3 2.67 -17.03 -15.49
CA LEU A 3 2.54 -18.03 -14.41
C LEU A 3 3.87 -18.37 -13.74
N ASN A 4 4.98 -18.40 -14.48
CA ASN A 4 6.31 -18.71 -13.91
C ASN A 4 6.81 -17.55 -13.04
N VAL A 5 6.54 -16.30 -13.42
CA VAL A 5 6.89 -15.11 -12.63
C VAL A 5 6.07 -15.11 -11.35
N VAL A 6 4.74 -15.26 -11.46
CA VAL A 6 3.82 -15.33 -10.31
C VAL A 6 4.24 -16.45 -9.37
N TYR A 7 4.43 -17.67 -9.87
CA TYR A 7 4.83 -18.80 -9.02
C TYR A 7 6.21 -18.56 -8.39
N GLY A 8 7.21 -18.17 -9.17
CA GLY A 8 8.58 -18.03 -8.66
C GLY A 8 8.70 -16.97 -7.55
N HIS A 9 7.94 -15.88 -7.63
CA HIS A 9 7.87 -14.88 -6.55
C HIS A 9 7.06 -15.31 -5.33
N ASN A 10 6.21 -16.33 -5.43
CA ASN A 10 5.32 -16.71 -4.33
C ASN A 10 5.63 -18.09 -3.73
N CYS A 11 6.48 -18.88 -4.39
CA CYS A 11 6.82 -20.25 -3.97
C CYS A 11 7.79 -20.33 -2.78
N GLY A 12 8.30 -19.21 -2.28
CA GLY A 12 9.17 -19.13 -1.12
C GLY A 12 10.62 -19.61 -1.33
N ASP A 13 10.94 -20.20 -2.48
CA ASP A 13 12.32 -20.53 -2.84
C ASP A 13 13.09 -19.30 -3.33
N LYS A 14 14.27 -19.07 -2.77
CA LYS A 14 15.09 -17.89 -3.08
C LYS A 14 15.58 -17.91 -4.53
N THR A 15 16.04 -19.06 -5.00
CA THR A 15 16.56 -19.21 -6.38
C THR A 15 15.46 -18.99 -7.40
N ALA A 16 14.27 -19.56 -7.16
CA ALA A 16 13.10 -19.37 -8.01
C ALA A 16 12.66 -17.90 -8.05
N SER A 17 12.74 -17.18 -6.94
CA SER A 17 12.45 -15.75 -6.86
C SER A 17 13.45 -14.90 -7.67
N ASP A 18 14.75 -15.20 -7.59
CA ASP A 18 15.79 -14.51 -8.35
C ASP A 18 15.61 -14.75 -9.87
N ILE A 19 15.30 -15.99 -10.25
CA ILE A 19 14.96 -16.36 -11.63
C ILE A 19 13.67 -15.64 -12.08
N ALA A 20 12.64 -15.59 -11.25
CA ALA A 20 11.38 -14.90 -11.57
C ALA A 20 11.57 -13.40 -11.79
N SER A 21 12.46 -12.76 -11.02
CA SER A 21 12.82 -11.35 -11.19
C SER A 21 13.47 -11.11 -12.57
N THR A 22 14.37 -12.01 -12.99
CA THR A 22 14.97 -11.99 -14.33
C THR A 22 13.91 -12.24 -15.42
N HIS A 23 13.01 -13.19 -15.20
CA HIS A 23 11.90 -13.47 -16.12
C HIS A 23 10.91 -12.32 -16.23
N CYS A 24 10.73 -11.51 -15.19
CA CYS A 24 9.90 -10.31 -15.25
C CYS A 24 10.47 -9.28 -16.24
N ALA A 25 11.79 -9.07 -16.24
CA ALA A 25 12.45 -8.20 -17.23
C ALA A 25 12.31 -8.76 -18.67
N ALA A 26 12.51 -10.07 -18.83
CA ALA A 26 12.30 -10.72 -20.11
C ALA A 26 10.83 -10.63 -20.59
N LEU A 27 9.86 -10.65 -19.68
CA LEU A 27 8.44 -10.51 -19.99
C LEU A 27 8.13 -9.13 -20.56
N VAL A 28 8.74 -8.08 -20.01
CA VAL A 28 8.63 -6.72 -20.55
C VAL A 28 9.26 -6.62 -21.94
N SER A 29 10.40 -7.28 -22.16
CA SER A 29 11.02 -7.35 -23.49
C SER A 29 10.14 -8.06 -24.52
N LEU A 30 9.47 -9.15 -24.13
CA LEU A 30 8.49 -9.83 -24.98
C LEU A 30 7.27 -8.95 -25.26
N ALA A 31 6.76 -8.22 -24.27
CA ALA A 31 5.65 -7.28 -24.46
C ALA A 31 6.02 -6.17 -25.46
N ARG A 32 7.25 -5.67 -25.41
CA ARG A 32 7.78 -4.72 -26.41
C ARG A 32 7.91 -5.35 -27.79
N ALA A 33 8.47 -6.55 -27.89
CA ALA A 33 8.62 -7.27 -29.15
C ALA A 33 7.27 -7.62 -29.81
N ALA A 34 6.21 -7.77 -29.02
CA ALA A 34 4.85 -7.99 -29.48
C ALA A 34 4.06 -6.68 -29.75
N ASP A 35 4.74 -5.53 -29.71
CA ASP A 35 4.17 -4.19 -29.89
C ASP A 35 2.97 -3.91 -28.96
N LEU A 36 2.97 -4.47 -27.73
CA LEU A 36 1.88 -4.26 -26.78
C LEU A 36 1.87 -2.84 -26.20
N LEU A 37 3.02 -2.15 -26.19
CA LEU A 37 3.14 -0.77 -25.70
C LEU A 37 2.60 0.27 -26.69
N ARG A 38 2.37 -0.12 -27.94
CA ARG A 38 1.82 0.77 -28.96
C ARG A 38 0.30 0.68 -28.95
N PRO A 39 -0.42 1.82 -29.07
CA PRO A 39 -1.85 1.79 -29.33
C PRO A 39 -2.13 0.96 -30.59
N THR A 40 -3.19 0.16 -30.57
CA THR A 40 -3.64 -0.51 -31.80
C THR A 40 -4.12 0.58 -32.76
N GLU A 41 -3.51 0.67 -33.95
CA GLU A 41 -4.01 1.58 -34.97
C GLU A 41 -5.44 1.18 -35.34
N PRO A 42 -6.39 2.12 -35.41
CA PRO A 42 -7.67 1.82 -36.02
C PRO A 42 -7.38 1.38 -37.46
N HIS A 43 -7.71 0.13 -37.79
CA HIS A 43 -7.70 -0.28 -39.19
C HIS A 43 -8.55 0.73 -39.96
N PRO A 44 -8.06 1.28 -41.09
CA PRO A 44 -8.90 2.11 -41.94
C PRO A 44 -10.01 1.20 -42.46
N SER A 45 -11.17 1.24 -41.80
CA SER A 45 -12.41 0.75 -42.38
C SER A 45 -12.56 1.45 -43.72
N GLY A 46 -12.67 0.65 -44.77
CA GLY A 46 -12.28 1.03 -46.12
C GLY A 46 -12.89 2.34 -46.63
N GLN A 47 -12.07 3.04 -47.41
CA GLN A 47 -12.43 4.01 -48.45
C GLN A 47 -13.40 5.12 -48.04
N ASP A 48 -12.92 6.36 -48.20
CA ASP A 48 -13.70 7.56 -48.53
C ASP A 48 -14.99 7.23 -49.30
N THR A 49 -16.07 6.93 -48.58
CA THR A 49 -17.39 6.84 -49.15
C THR A 49 -17.96 8.23 -49.01
N ALA A 50 -17.94 8.94 -50.14
CA ALA A 50 -18.54 10.24 -50.33
C ALA A 50 -19.86 10.36 -49.56
N MET A 51 -20.04 11.52 -48.92
CA MET A 51 -21.23 11.91 -48.18
C MET A 51 -22.50 11.60 -48.98
N ASP A 52 -23.27 10.62 -48.53
CA ASP A 52 -24.69 10.53 -48.84
C ASP A 52 -25.46 10.75 -47.53
N ASP A 53 -25.98 11.97 -47.42
CA ASP A 53 -26.71 12.52 -46.30
C ASP A 53 -28.16 12.05 -46.39
N SER A 54 -28.48 10.84 -45.90
CA SER A 54 -29.84 10.41 -45.48
C SER A 54 -30.01 8.88 -45.35
N SER A 55 -29.22 8.20 -44.52
CA SER A 55 -29.65 6.90 -43.99
C SER A 55 -28.88 6.55 -42.72
N TRP A 56 -29.60 6.28 -41.63
CA TRP A 56 -29.04 5.55 -40.51
C TRP A 56 -28.56 4.19 -41.04
N LYS A 57 -27.28 4.08 -41.41
CA LYS A 57 -26.69 2.83 -41.89
C LYS A 57 -26.82 1.80 -40.77
N ILE A 58 -27.85 0.96 -40.87
CA ILE A 58 -27.98 -0.25 -40.05
C ILE A 58 -26.77 -1.10 -40.45
N LYS A 59 -25.80 -1.23 -39.54
CA LYS A 59 -24.67 -2.15 -39.73
C LYS A 59 -25.25 -3.55 -39.87
N THR A 60 -24.71 -4.33 -40.79
CA THR A 60 -25.09 -5.73 -40.90
C THR A 60 -24.57 -6.49 -39.68
N GLU A 61 -25.24 -7.57 -39.28
CA GLU A 61 -24.79 -8.42 -38.15
C GLU A 61 -23.33 -8.91 -38.34
N SER A 62 -22.91 -9.10 -39.60
CA SER A 62 -21.53 -9.47 -39.94
C SER A 62 -20.53 -8.33 -39.68
N GLU A 63 -20.89 -7.09 -40.00
CA GLU A 63 -20.03 -5.91 -39.75
C GLU A 63 -19.92 -5.60 -38.25
N GLU A 64 -21.02 -5.74 -37.50
CA GLU A 64 -21.01 -5.60 -36.03
C GLU A 64 -20.17 -6.70 -35.35
N HIS A 65 -20.20 -7.91 -35.91
CA HIS A 65 -19.37 -9.01 -35.42
C HIS A 65 -17.88 -8.73 -35.65
N GLU A 66 -17.51 -8.27 -36.84
CA GLU A 66 -16.12 -7.93 -37.17
C GLU A 66 -15.60 -6.77 -36.32
N GLU A 67 -16.38 -5.69 -36.17
CA GLU A 67 -16.02 -4.54 -35.33
C GLU A 67 -15.81 -4.96 -33.86
N TRP A 68 -16.69 -5.81 -33.33
CA TRP A 68 -16.55 -6.35 -31.97
C TRP A 68 -15.28 -7.18 -31.81
N LEU A 69 -14.93 -8.05 -32.77
CA LEU A 69 -13.71 -8.86 -32.71
C LEU A 69 -12.44 -7.99 -32.75
N GLN A 70 -12.43 -6.94 -33.58
CA GLN A 70 -11.31 -6.00 -33.66
C GLN A 70 -11.15 -5.20 -32.36
N TRP A 71 -12.25 -4.70 -31.80
CA TRP A 71 -12.27 -4.03 -30.51
C TRP A 71 -11.79 -4.97 -29.38
N LYS A 72 -12.32 -6.19 -29.33
CA LYS A 72 -11.98 -7.18 -28.32
C LYS A 72 -10.49 -7.53 -28.36
N THR A 73 -9.94 -7.73 -29.55
CA THR A 73 -8.50 -7.98 -29.74
C THR A 73 -7.65 -6.81 -29.22
N SER A 74 -8.09 -5.57 -29.45
CA SER A 74 -7.40 -4.37 -28.97
C SER A 74 -7.44 -4.26 -27.44
N GLU A 75 -8.60 -4.51 -26.84
CA GLU A 75 -8.78 -4.49 -25.38
C GLU A 75 -7.99 -5.62 -24.70
N GLU A 76 -7.96 -6.82 -25.28
CA GLU A 76 -7.17 -7.96 -24.78
C GLU A 76 -5.66 -7.65 -24.78
N ARG A 77 -5.15 -7.03 -25.86
CA ARG A 77 -3.74 -6.59 -25.93
C ARG A 77 -3.42 -5.57 -24.84
N LYS A 78 -4.29 -4.57 -24.66
CA LYS A 78 -4.16 -3.54 -23.62
C LYS A 78 -4.13 -4.16 -22.22
N ARG A 79 -5.11 -5.02 -21.88
CA ARG A 79 -5.19 -5.72 -20.59
C ARG A 79 -4.00 -6.66 -20.35
N THR A 80 -3.47 -7.27 -21.41
CA THR A 80 -2.26 -8.10 -21.32
C THR A 80 -1.04 -7.27 -20.91
N LEU A 81 -0.82 -6.10 -21.52
CA LEU A 81 0.26 -5.20 -21.09
C LEU A 81 0.08 -4.78 -19.63
N PHE A 82 -1.12 -4.39 -19.24
CA PHE A 82 -1.37 -3.97 -17.86
C PHE A 82 -1.19 -5.10 -16.84
N THR A 83 -1.41 -6.35 -17.24
CA THR A 83 -1.05 -7.51 -16.39
C THR A 83 0.46 -7.60 -16.21
N VAL A 84 1.25 -7.37 -17.27
CA VAL A 84 2.72 -7.28 -17.18
C VAL A 84 3.14 -6.13 -16.26
N PHE A 85 2.47 -4.97 -16.36
CA PHE A 85 2.69 -3.83 -15.48
C PHE A 85 2.40 -4.15 -14.00
N VAL A 86 1.31 -4.86 -13.69
CA VAL A 86 0.99 -5.29 -12.32
C VAL A 86 2.10 -6.18 -11.77
N LEU A 87 2.57 -7.18 -12.52
CA LEU A 87 3.68 -8.04 -12.08
C LEU A 87 4.97 -7.25 -11.85
N SER A 88 5.28 -6.30 -12.74
CA SER A 88 6.39 -5.37 -12.57
C SER A 88 6.25 -4.51 -11.30
N SER A 89 5.04 -4.06 -10.99
CA SER A 89 4.75 -3.24 -9.79
C SER A 89 4.73 -4.06 -8.49
N ILE A 90 4.49 -5.38 -8.57
CA ILE A 90 4.64 -6.29 -7.42
C ILE A 90 6.11 -6.37 -6.99
N LEU A 91 7.08 -6.29 -7.91
CA LEU A 91 8.49 -6.19 -7.56
C LEU A 91 8.79 -4.97 -6.68
N VAL A 92 8.14 -3.84 -6.97
CA VAL A 92 8.28 -2.63 -6.16
C VAL A 92 7.68 -2.84 -4.78
N THR A 93 6.42 -3.29 -4.74
CA THR A 93 5.66 -3.37 -3.50
C THR A 93 6.11 -4.50 -2.56
N ALA A 94 6.53 -5.65 -3.09
CA ALA A 94 6.93 -6.81 -2.29
C ALA A 94 8.46 -6.92 -2.13
N TYR A 95 9.24 -6.61 -3.17
CA TYR A 95 10.68 -6.84 -3.22
C TYR A 95 11.54 -5.60 -3.05
N ASN A 96 10.95 -4.40 -3.08
CA ASN A 96 11.70 -3.15 -3.13
C ASN A 96 12.68 -3.08 -4.33
N HIS A 97 12.36 -3.78 -5.42
CA HIS A 97 13.16 -3.77 -6.64
C HIS A 97 12.64 -2.73 -7.63
N THR A 98 13.52 -2.27 -8.52
CA THR A 98 13.13 -1.43 -9.65
C THR A 98 12.07 -2.13 -10.50
N PRO A 99 10.97 -1.45 -10.88
CA PRO A 99 9.99 -2.04 -11.77
C PRO A 99 10.62 -2.28 -13.15
N ALA A 100 10.34 -3.43 -13.75
CA ALA A 100 10.80 -3.78 -15.09
C ALA A 100 10.11 -2.96 -16.21
N LEU A 101 8.90 -2.48 -15.95
CA LEU A 101 8.12 -1.57 -16.77
C LEU A 101 7.70 -0.39 -15.91
N THR A 102 8.16 0.81 -16.23
CA THR A 102 7.88 2.02 -15.45
C THR A 102 6.55 2.68 -15.85
N ASN A 103 6.04 3.56 -15.00
CA ASN A 103 4.83 4.34 -15.31
C ASN A 103 5.01 5.20 -16.57
N SER A 104 6.21 5.74 -16.81
CA SER A 104 6.50 6.64 -17.94
C SER A 104 6.60 5.93 -19.29
N GLU A 105 6.65 4.60 -19.30
CA GLU A 105 6.71 3.80 -20.53
C GLU A 105 5.32 3.43 -21.07
N ILE A 106 4.24 3.71 -20.33
CA ILE A 106 2.87 3.33 -20.69
C ILE A 106 2.13 4.54 -21.27
N PHE A 107 1.87 4.49 -22.57
CA PHE A 107 1.14 5.53 -23.32
C PHE A 107 -0.27 5.07 -23.75
N LEU A 108 -0.76 3.95 -23.21
CA LEU A 108 -2.08 3.42 -23.52
C LEU A 108 -3.18 4.08 -22.71
N ASP A 109 -4.41 3.99 -23.22
CA ASP A 109 -5.63 4.24 -22.45
C ASP A 109 -5.76 3.27 -21.27
N LEU A 110 -6.48 3.67 -20.24
CA LEU A 110 -6.91 2.73 -19.21
C LEU A 110 -7.85 1.65 -19.80
N PRO A 111 -7.90 0.44 -19.21
CA PRO A 111 -8.86 -0.58 -19.59
C PRO A 111 -10.31 -0.11 -19.43
N CYS A 112 -11.19 -0.57 -20.31
CA CYS A 112 -12.63 -0.26 -20.23
C CYS A 112 -13.28 -0.91 -19.00
N GLU A 113 -14.55 -0.60 -18.74
CA GLU A 113 -15.34 -1.29 -17.71
C GLU A 113 -15.44 -2.80 -17.99
N GLU A 114 -15.40 -3.58 -16.93
CA GLU A 114 -15.43 -5.05 -16.94
C GLU A 114 -16.66 -5.58 -17.68
N GLU A 115 -17.78 -4.86 -17.61
CA GLU A 115 -19.03 -5.28 -18.22
C GLU A 115 -18.99 -5.31 -19.75
N TYR A 116 -18.19 -4.45 -20.38
CA TYR A 116 -18.00 -4.45 -21.83
C TYR A 116 -17.08 -5.59 -22.25
N PHE A 117 -16.00 -5.80 -21.48
CA PHE A 117 -15.05 -6.87 -21.73
C PHE A 117 -15.66 -8.27 -21.52
N ALA A 118 -16.57 -8.40 -20.56
CA ALA A 118 -17.28 -9.64 -20.26
C ALA A 118 -18.38 -10.01 -21.27
N ALA A 119 -18.66 -9.16 -22.28
CA ALA A 119 -19.64 -9.50 -23.31
C ALA A 119 -19.23 -10.77 -24.07
N GLU A 120 -20.11 -11.78 -24.08
CA GLU A 120 -19.82 -13.09 -24.69
C GLU A 120 -20.09 -13.14 -26.20
N SER A 121 -20.82 -12.15 -26.74
CA SER A 121 -21.15 -12.06 -28.15
C SER A 121 -21.21 -10.61 -28.64
N SER A 122 -21.07 -10.43 -29.96
CA SER A 122 -21.24 -9.12 -30.61
C SER A 122 -22.62 -8.52 -30.32
N ALA A 123 -23.69 -9.33 -30.36
CA ALA A 123 -25.04 -8.85 -30.02
C ALA A 123 -25.14 -8.35 -28.58
N ALA A 124 -24.55 -9.05 -27.61
CA ALA A 124 -24.52 -8.62 -26.21
C ALA A 124 -23.71 -7.33 -26.02
N PHE A 125 -22.62 -7.16 -26.78
CA PHE A 125 -21.81 -5.93 -26.78
C PHE A 125 -22.55 -4.75 -27.44
N ALA A 126 -23.20 -4.98 -28.58
CA ALA A 126 -24.02 -3.99 -29.28
C ALA A 126 -25.21 -3.53 -28.42
N ALA A 127 -25.85 -4.44 -27.70
CA ALA A 127 -26.92 -4.11 -26.74
C ALA A 127 -26.47 -3.17 -25.61
N LYS A 128 -25.15 -3.12 -25.31
CA LYS A 128 -24.54 -2.17 -24.36
C LYS A 128 -24.04 -0.87 -25.02
N GLY A 129 -24.31 -0.67 -26.31
CA GLY A 129 -23.90 0.51 -27.08
C GLY A 129 -22.58 0.37 -27.83
N GLY A 130 -22.01 -0.84 -27.87
CA GLY A 130 -20.85 -1.17 -28.71
C GLY A 130 -19.59 -0.36 -28.40
N VAL A 131 -18.75 -0.14 -29.42
CA VAL A 131 -17.45 0.53 -29.29
C VAL A 131 -17.58 1.96 -28.74
N ALA A 132 -18.60 2.70 -29.17
CA ALA A 132 -18.82 4.07 -28.72
C ALA A 132 -19.10 4.15 -27.22
N ALA A 133 -19.93 3.25 -26.69
CA ALA A 133 -20.20 3.19 -25.26
C ALA A 133 -18.99 2.68 -24.47
N ALA A 134 -18.31 1.63 -24.95
CA ALA A 134 -17.12 1.09 -24.31
C ALA A 134 -15.98 2.12 -24.20
N ASN A 135 -15.91 3.06 -25.16
CA ASN A 135 -14.89 4.10 -25.20
C ASN A 135 -15.37 5.47 -24.68
N CYS A 136 -16.59 5.58 -24.14
CA CYS A 136 -17.16 6.89 -23.77
C CYS A 136 -16.37 7.63 -22.67
N ASN A 137 -15.59 6.90 -21.89
CA ASN A 137 -14.85 7.39 -20.74
C ASN A 137 -13.36 6.99 -20.82
N THR A 138 -12.83 6.89 -22.04
CA THR A 138 -11.41 6.59 -22.26
C THR A 138 -10.54 7.73 -21.78
N LEU A 139 -9.60 7.40 -20.91
CA LEU A 139 -8.58 8.31 -20.40
C LEU A 139 -7.23 7.61 -20.50
N THR A 140 -6.19 8.34 -20.93
CA THR A 140 -4.84 7.78 -20.97
C THR A 140 -4.36 7.45 -19.57
N PHE A 141 -3.55 6.38 -19.42
CA PHE A 141 -2.96 6.04 -18.14
C PHE A 141 -2.17 7.21 -17.53
N HIS A 142 -1.43 7.93 -18.38
CA HIS A 142 -0.65 9.09 -17.95
C HIS A 142 -1.54 10.25 -17.48
N ASP A 143 -2.61 10.59 -18.21
CA ASP A 143 -3.51 11.67 -17.83
C ASP A 143 -4.27 11.35 -16.54
N ALA A 144 -4.69 10.10 -16.37
CA ALA A 144 -5.34 9.64 -15.15
C ALA A 144 -4.41 9.75 -13.93
N LEU A 145 -3.17 9.26 -14.04
CA LEU A 145 -2.18 9.36 -12.97
C LEU A 145 -1.79 10.83 -12.71
N GLY A 146 -1.64 11.62 -13.77
CA GLY A 146 -1.32 13.04 -13.69
C GLY A 146 -2.42 13.87 -13.04
N GLU A 147 -3.70 13.53 -13.25
CA GLU A 147 -4.83 14.16 -12.57
C GLU A 147 -4.80 13.87 -11.05
N LEU A 148 -4.53 12.62 -10.66
CA LEU A 148 -4.36 12.26 -9.26
C LEU A 148 -3.23 13.06 -8.60
N LEU A 149 -2.03 13.07 -9.21
CA LEU A 149 -0.85 13.73 -8.65
C LEU A 149 -0.98 15.27 -8.59
N ARG A 150 -1.75 15.89 -9.50
CA ARG A 150 -2.00 17.34 -9.51
C ARG A 150 -3.15 17.79 -8.58
N THR A 151 -3.75 16.87 -7.81
CA THR A 151 -4.86 17.20 -6.90
C THR A 151 -4.51 18.32 -5.92
N ASN A 152 -3.31 18.29 -5.34
CA ASN A 152 -2.85 19.34 -4.41
C ASN A 152 -2.77 20.72 -5.09
N GLU A 153 -2.22 20.79 -6.30
CA GLU A 153 -2.09 22.04 -7.06
C GLU A 153 -3.47 22.64 -7.36
N ARG A 154 -4.44 21.80 -7.73
CA ARG A 154 -5.82 22.20 -7.99
C ARG A 154 -6.51 22.70 -6.71
N GLN A 155 -6.34 22.00 -5.58
CA GLN A 155 -6.90 22.43 -4.29
C GLN A 155 -6.31 23.78 -3.85
N GLN A 156 -4.99 23.96 -3.96
CA GLN A 156 -4.32 25.22 -3.66
C GLN A 156 -4.80 26.35 -4.58
N HIS A 157 -4.99 26.08 -5.86
CA HIS A 157 -5.53 27.05 -6.80
C HIS A 157 -6.97 27.47 -6.43
N ILE A 158 -7.84 26.51 -6.09
CA ILE A 158 -9.21 26.80 -5.63
C ILE A 158 -9.19 27.63 -4.34
N MET A 159 -8.32 27.30 -3.38
CA MET A 159 -8.14 28.06 -2.15
C MET A 159 -7.70 29.50 -2.44
N ASN A 160 -6.73 29.68 -3.35
CA ASN A 160 -6.25 31.01 -3.76
C ASN A 160 -7.32 31.86 -4.46
N VAL A 161 -8.18 31.23 -5.27
CA VAL A 161 -9.23 31.94 -6.03
C VAL A 161 -10.47 32.23 -5.18
N THR A 162 -10.89 31.29 -4.36
CA THR A 162 -12.17 31.38 -3.63
C THR A 162 -12.03 31.82 -2.17
N GLY A 163 -10.81 31.78 -1.61
CA GLY A 163 -10.55 32.06 -0.20
C GLY A 163 -11.08 30.99 0.76
N PHE A 164 -11.68 29.91 0.26
CA PHE A 164 -12.16 28.80 1.07
C PHE A 164 -11.08 27.73 1.20
N SER A 165 -10.66 27.44 2.43
CA SER A 165 -9.89 26.24 2.73
C SER A 165 -10.85 25.06 2.82
N PRO A 166 -10.65 23.97 2.05
CA PRO A 166 -11.39 22.73 2.30
C PRO A 166 -11.12 22.26 3.73
N THR A 167 -12.13 21.67 4.37
CA THR A 167 -11.97 21.06 5.69
C THR A 167 -11.03 19.85 5.58
N GLU A 168 -10.21 19.57 6.60
CA GLU A 168 -9.21 18.47 6.55
C GLU A 168 -9.83 17.09 6.22
N ASN A 169 -11.13 16.93 6.48
CA ASN A 169 -11.88 15.68 6.29
C ASN A 169 -12.69 15.62 4.98
N GLU A 170 -12.73 16.69 4.16
CA GLU A 170 -13.42 16.65 2.87
C GLU A 170 -12.58 15.95 1.81
N LEU A 171 -13.13 14.89 1.22
CA LEU A 171 -12.50 14.19 0.11
C LEU A 171 -12.45 15.10 -1.14
N PRO A 172 -11.31 15.15 -1.86
CA PRO A 172 -11.22 15.92 -3.08
C PRO A 172 -12.19 15.37 -4.12
N LYS A 173 -12.89 16.27 -4.82
CA LYS A 173 -13.71 15.92 -5.98
C LYS A 173 -12.78 15.53 -7.12
N THR A 174 -13.01 14.38 -7.74
CA THR A 174 -12.26 13.95 -8.92
C THR A 174 -13.23 13.67 -10.06
N ASP A 175 -12.83 14.06 -11.27
CA ASP A 175 -13.64 13.86 -12.47
C ASP A 175 -13.30 12.54 -13.17
N ILE A 176 -12.20 11.88 -12.78
CA ILE A 176 -11.83 10.57 -13.34
C ILE A 176 -12.77 9.48 -12.80
N LYS A 177 -13.20 8.59 -13.70
CA LYS A 177 -14.05 7.44 -13.39
C LYS A 177 -13.45 6.16 -13.99
N PRO A 178 -12.29 5.70 -13.50
CA PRO A 178 -11.66 4.49 -14.03
C PRO A 178 -12.51 3.24 -13.74
N SER A 179 -12.37 2.22 -14.59
CA SER A 179 -12.89 0.88 -14.36
C SER A 179 -12.31 0.23 -13.10
N THR A 180 -12.84 -0.92 -12.66
CA THR A 180 -12.29 -1.63 -11.49
C THR A 180 -10.81 -1.98 -11.71
N LEU A 181 -10.46 -2.51 -12.89
CA LEU A 181 -9.07 -2.74 -13.27
C LEU A 181 -8.30 -1.42 -13.36
N GLY A 182 -8.87 -0.36 -13.92
CA GLY A 182 -8.24 0.96 -13.95
C GLY A 182 -7.87 1.50 -12.57
N CYS A 183 -8.75 1.38 -11.58
CA CYS A 183 -8.48 1.71 -10.18
C CYS A 183 -7.28 0.92 -9.63
N LEU A 184 -7.25 -0.39 -9.84
CA LEU A 184 -6.16 -1.25 -9.40
C LEU A 184 -4.82 -0.82 -10.02
N LEU A 185 -4.81 -0.49 -11.31
CA LEU A 185 -3.60 -0.05 -12.01
C LEU A 185 -3.09 1.30 -11.49
N LEU A 186 -3.99 2.25 -11.21
CA LEU A 186 -3.62 3.55 -10.68
C LEU A 186 -3.04 3.46 -9.27
N ILE A 187 -3.53 2.56 -8.40
CA ILE A 187 -2.92 2.42 -7.08
C ILE A 187 -1.53 1.79 -7.15
N TYR A 188 -1.29 0.81 -8.04
CA TYR A 188 0.07 0.32 -8.31
C TYR A 188 0.98 1.42 -8.87
N ALA A 189 0.46 2.26 -9.76
CA ALA A 189 1.21 3.39 -10.31
C ALA A 189 1.63 4.37 -9.20
N LEU A 190 0.76 4.64 -8.23
CA LEU A 190 1.10 5.45 -7.05
C LEU A 190 2.16 4.79 -6.17
N HIS A 191 2.12 3.46 -5.97
CA HIS A 191 3.21 2.74 -5.29
C HIS A 191 4.55 2.89 -6.01
N ASN A 192 4.56 2.72 -7.34
CA ASN A 192 5.75 2.92 -8.16
C ASN A 192 6.26 4.36 -8.04
N TYR A 193 5.36 5.34 -8.01
CA TYR A 193 5.72 6.76 -7.85
C TYR A 193 6.31 7.07 -6.46
N ILE A 194 5.72 6.54 -5.39
CA ILE A 194 6.26 6.66 -4.02
C ILE A 194 7.67 6.08 -3.96
N TRP A 195 7.86 4.88 -4.52
CA TRP A 195 9.16 4.22 -4.56
C TRP A 195 10.17 5.04 -5.38
N GLU A 196 9.82 5.44 -6.59
CA GLU A 196 10.73 6.19 -7.47
C GLU A 196 11.14 7.53 -6.86
N THR A 197 10.20 8.22 -6.21
CA THR A 197 10.47 9.46 -5.47
C THR A 197 11.51 9.25 -4.38
N ARG A 198 11.45 8.12 -3.66
CA ARG A 198 12.46 7.77 -2.65
C ARG A 198 13.81 7.38 -3.27
N GLN A 199 13.80 6.65 -4.39
CA GLN A 199 15.03 6.20 -5.04
C GLN A 199 15.84 7.32 -5.69
N ARG A 200 15.17 8.33 -6.28
CA ARG A 200 15.87 9.51 -6.84
C ARG A 200 16.70 10.26 -5.79
N HIS A 201 16.36 10.10 -4.52
CA HIS A 201 17.07 10.67 -3.39
C HIS A 201 18.10 9.72 -2.77
N HIS A 202 18.31 8.48 -3.26
CA HIS A 202 19.22 7.51 -2.62
C HIS A 202 20.68 8.00 -2.49
N ASN A 203 21.12 8.94 -3.33
CA ASN A 203 22.45 9.54 -3.26
C ASN A 203 22.54 10.78 -2.33
N LYS A 204 21.42 11.21 -1.76
CA LYS A 204 21.31 12.31 -0.78
C LYS A 204 20.70 11.74 0.50
N THR A 205 21.04 12.29 1.65
CA THR A 205 20.43 11.86 2.92
C THR A 205 18.93 12.21 2.90
N TRP A 206 18.05 11.20 2.89
CA TRP A 206 16.59 11.40 2.95
C TRP A 206 16.20 12.04 4.28
N THR A 207 15.45 13.14 4.22
CA THR A 207 15.12 13.98 5.37
C THR A 207 13.64 13.94 5.75
N ASN A 208 13.35 14.35 6.99
CA ASN A 208 11.95 14.53 7.44
C ASN A 208 11.21 15.56 6.58
N GLU A 209 11.92 16.57 6.05
CA GLU A 209 11.33 17.58 5.16
C GLU A 209 10.94 17.00 3.81
N GLU A 210 11.75 16.09 3.26
CA GLU A 210 11.42 15.37 2.02
C GLU A 210 10.22 14.45 2.22
N THR A 211 10.09 13.84 3.40
CA THR A 211 8.89 13.06 3.79
C THR A 211 7.64 13.93 3.82
N GLU A 212 7.72 15.11 4.44
CA GLU A 212 6.61 16.07 4.47
C GLU A 212 6.25 16.58 3.06
N LYS A 213 7.25 16.85 2.21
CA LYS A 213 7.02 17.24 0.80
C LYS A 213 6.31 16.13 0.02
N MET A 214 6.79 14.89 0.16
CA MET A 214 6.20 13.73 -0.48
C MET A 214 4.76 13.52 0.01
N TYR A 215 4.53 13.59 1.33
CA TYR A 215 3.20 13.49 1.93
C TYR A 215 2.24 14.54 1.38
N ARG A 216 2.61 15.82 1.40
CA ARG A 216 1.76 16.93 0.90
C ARG A 216 1.39 16.78 -0.57
N HIS A 217 2.23 16.11 -1.36
CA HIS A 217 1.97 15.88 -2.78
C HIS A 217 1.13 14.62 -3.03
N ILE A 218 1.42 13.52 -2.34
CA ILE A 218 0.84 12.19 -2.64
C ILE A 218 -0.43 11.91 -1.83
N GLU A 219 -0.56 12.42 -0.61
CA GLU A 219 -1.77 12.20 0.20
C GLU A 219 -3.04 12.71 -0.51
N PRO A 220 -3.07 13.92 -1.14
CA PRO A 220 -4.23 14.35 -1.92
C PRO A 220 -4.50 13.43 -3.13
N ALA A 221 -3.47 12.86 -3.74
CA ALA A 221 -3.61 11.90 -4.84
C ALA A 221 -4.25 10.59 -4.38
N LEU A 222 -3.88 10.07 -3.20
CA LEU A 222 -4.51 8.88 -2.61
C LEU A 222 -5.97 9.15 -2.23
N LYS A 223 -6.28 10.34 -1.68
CA LYS A 223 -7.66 10.74 -1.39
C LYS A 223 -8.49 10.86 -2.68
N ALA A 224 -7.92 11.43 -3.75
CA ALA A 224 -8.58 11.50 -5.05
C ALA A 224 -8.79 10.12 -5.67
N TRP A 225 -7.83 9.21 -5.51
CA TRP A 225 -7.99 7.81 -5.90
C TRP A 225 -9.14 7.14 -5.15
N GLN A 226 -9.27 7.39 -3.84
CA GLN A 226 -10.36 6.85 -3.02
C GLN A 226 -11.72 7.38 -3.50
N THR A 227 -11.83 8.67 -3.83
CA THR A 227 -13.04 9.24 -4.44
C THR A 227 -13.37 8.59 -5.79
N ALA A 228 -12.34 8.38 -6.64
CA ALA A 228 -12.52 7.72 -7.93
C ALA A 228 -13.02 6.28 -7.77
N TRP A 229 -12.41 5.52 -6.84
CA TRP A 229 -12.83 4.17 -6.51
C TRP A 229 -14.28 4.15 -5.99
N ALA A 230 -14.65 5.08 -5.10
CA ALA A 230 -16.00 5.15 -4.55
C ALA A 230 -17.07 5.62 -5.57
N SER A 231 -16.66 6.16 -6.71
CA SER A 231 -17.59 6.65 -7.75
C SER A 231 -18.25 5.53 -8.55
N ASN A 232 -17.67 4.32 -8.56
CA ASN A 232 -18.25 3.17 -9.24
C ASN A 232 -19.24 2.44 -8.30
N PRO A 233 -20.53 2.33 -8.67
CA PRO A 233 -21.55 1.76 -7.80
C PRO A 233 -21.37 0.25 -7.55
N HIS A 234 -20.59 -0.45 -8.38
CA HIS A 234 -20.34 -1.89 -8.23
C HIS A 234 -19.08 -2.20 -7.41
N HIS A 235 -18.33 -1.18 -7.00
CA HIS A 235 -17.19 -1.37 -6.11
C HIS A 235 -17.67 -1.69 -4.70
N SER A 236 -17.10 -2.76 -4.14
CA SER A 236 -17.29 -3.14 -2.75
C SER A 236 -15.99 -3.65 -2.17
N VAL A 237 -15.87 -3.48 -0.86
CA VAL A 237 -14.80 -4.05 -0.03
C VAL A 237 -15.17 -5.44 0.51
N GLU A 238 -16.45 -5.82 0.39
CA GLU A 238 -16.97 -7.10 0.85
C GLU A 238 -16.58 -8.24 -0.09
N LEU A 239 -16.27 -9.40 0.49
CA LEU A 239 -15.98 -10.64 -0.23
C LEU A 239 -16.96 -11.74 0.19
N PRO A 240 -17.66 -12.40 -0.75
CA PRO A 240 -17.70 -12.09 -2.19
C PRO A 240 -18.37 -10.74 -2.46
N ASN A 241 -18.06 -10.13 -3.62
CA ASN A 241 -18.66 -8.84 -3.99
C ASN A 241 -20.19 -9.00 -4.12
N PRO A 242 -21.01 -8.14 -3.48
CA PRO A 242 -22.47 -8.28 -3.43
C PRO A 242 -23.16 -8.13 -4.80
N TYR A 243 -22.48 -7.54 -5.78
CA TYR A 243 -22.97 -7.39 -7.16
C TYR A 243 -22.53 -8.53 -8.09
N GLY A 244 -21.87 -9.57 -7.56
CA GLY A 244 -21.38 -10.69 -8.35
C GLY A 244 -20.12 -10.38 -9.18
N MET A 245 -19.46 -9.25 -8.91
CA MET A 245 -18.22 -8.86 -9.56
C MET A 245 -17.00 -9.60 -8.96
N GLY A 246 -15.88 -9.59 -9.68
CA GLY A 246 -14.62 -10.18 -9.19
C GLY A 246 -14.01 -9.44 -8.00
N PRO A 247 -12.93 -9.98 -7.39
CA PRO A 247 -12.34 -9.44 -6.16
C PRO A 247 -11.50 -8.17 -6.36
N LEU A 248 -11.24 -7.76 -7.61
CA LEU A 248 -10.30 -6.68 -7.94
C LEU A 248 -10.61 -5.36 -7.22
N SER A 249 -11.90 -5.03 -6.99
CA SER A 249 -12.28 -3.81 -6.26
C SER A 249 -11.79 -3.85 -4.81
N ALA A 250 -11.97 -4.99 -4.14
CA ALA A 250 -11.55 -5.21 -2.77
C ALA A 250 -10.02 -5.35 -2.67
N ASP A 251 -9.37 -6.03 -3.61
CA ASP A 251 -7.92 -6.21 -3.66
C ASP A 251 -7.13 -4.89 -3.82
N ALA A 252 -7.78 -3.84 -4.33
CA ALA A 252 -7.17 -2.52 -4.44
C ALA A 252 -7.09 -1.77 -3.09
N ILE A 253 -7.91 -2.14 -2.09
CA ILE A 253 -7.97 -1.44 -0.80
C ILE A 253 -6.73 -1.70 0.08
N PRO A 254 -6.23 -2.94 0.24
CA PRO A 254 -4.96 -3.17 0.93
C PRO A 254 -3.80 -2.40 0.29
N LEU A 255 -3.82 -2.19 -1.03
CA LEU A 255 -2.82 -1.37 -1.69
C LEU A 255 -2.95 0.12 -1.32
N LEU A 256 -4.17 0.65 -1.16
CA LEU A 256 -4.38 2.02 -0.68
C LEU A 256 -3.81 2.20 0.73
N ASP A 257 -4.19 1.33 1.66
CA ASP A 257 -3.73 1.36 3.05
C ASP A 257 -2.21 1.31 3.14
N LEU A 258 -1.62 0.38 2.37
CA LEU A 258 -0.19 0.20 2.29
C LEU A 258 0.53 1.42 1.70
N ALA A 259 -0.09 2.15 0.77
CA ALA A 259 0.46 3.39 0.24
C ALA A 259 0.53 4.47 1.33
N TYR A 260 -0.52 4.62 2.15
CA TYR A 260 -0.53 5.55 3.29
C TYR A 260 0.57 5.23 4.31
N VAL A 261 0.70 3.96 4.70
CA VAL A 261 1.78 3.52 5.60
C VAL A 261 3.16 3.87 5.02
N ARG A 262 3.35 3.62 3.72
CA ARG A 262 4.60 3.89 3.01
C ARG A 262 4.85 5.37 2.75
N LEU A 263 3.94 6.30 3.01
CA LEU A 263 4.30 7.72 2.96
C LEU A 263 5.23 8.11 4.12
N PHE A 264 5.01 7.52 5.28
CA PHE A 264 5.71 7.91 6.52
C PHE A 264 6.86 6.99 6.90
N VAL A 265 6.81 5.72 6.47
CA VAL A 265 7.81 4.70 6.84
C VAL A 265 8.51 4.15 5.60
N ASN A 266 9.83 4.00 5.68
CA ASN A 266 10.64 3.39 4.63
C ASN A 266 11.03 1.94 4.96
N LEU A 267 10.26 0.99 4.44
CA LEU A 267 10.47 -0.45 4.65
C LEU A 267 11.49 -1.08 3.68
N SER A 268 12.24 -0.27 2.92
CA SER A 268 13.17 -0.76 1.89
C SER A 268 14.22 -1.73 2.45
N ARG A 269 14.92 -1.32 3.52
CA ARG A 269 16.01 -2.10 4.10
C ARG A 269 15.53 -3.33 4.86
N SER A 270 14.44 -3.19 5.62
CA SER A 270 13.82 -4.34 6.29
C SER A 270 13.36 -5.38 5.27
N LYS A 271 12.87 -4.96 4.09
CA LYS A 271 12.53 -5.88 2.99
C LYS A 271 13.73 -6.56 2.38
N GLU A 272 14.84 -5.85 2.18
CA GLU A 272 16.09 -6.49 1.72
C GLU A 272 16.54 -7.60 2.67
N LYS A 273 16.47 -7.35 3.99
CA LYS A 273 16.74 -8.36 5.02
C LYS A 273 15.77 -9.54 4.98
N PHE A 274 14.48 -9.29 4.78
CA PHE A 274 13.46 -10.33 4.62
C PHE A 274 13.79 -11.29 3.46
N TRP A 275 14.18 -10.74 2.30
CA TRP A 275 14.55 -11.56 1.13
C TRP A 275 15.91 -12.24 1.26
N GLN A 276 16.80 -11.72 2.12
CA GLN A 276 18.02 -12.40 2.53
C GLN A 276 17.77 -13.55 3.51
N ARG A 277 16.55 -13.71 4.03
CA ARG A 277 16.18 -14.63 5.13
C ARG A 277 16.85 -14.27 6.46
N ASP A 278 17.20 -12.99 6.63
CA ASP A 278 17.80 -12.43 7.83
C ASP A 278 16.69 -11.81 8.70
N TRP A 279 15.95 -12.65 9.43
CA TRP A 279 14.79 -12.22 10.24
C TRP A 279 15.18 -11.31 11.40
N ASP A 280 16.34 -11.57 12.01
CA ASP A 280 16.89 -10.71 13.06
C ASP A 280 17.24 -9.33 12.48
N GLY A 281 17.87 -9.31 11.29
CA GLY A 281 18.12 -8.07 10.55
C GLY A 281 16.85 -7.29 10.21
N VAL A 282 15.72 -7.96 9.94
CA VAL A 282 14.42 -7.27 9.75
C VAL A 282 14.03 -6.51 11.00
N ALA A 283 14.04 -7.17 12.16
CA ALA A 283 13.68 -6.56 13.44
C ALA A 283 14.66 -5.44 13.82
N GLU A 284 15.96 -5.62 13.59
CA GLU A 284 16.97 -4.61 13.83
C GLU A 284 16.79 -3.36 12.95
N GLU A 285 16.53 -3.52 11.64
CA GLU A 285 16.31 -2.38 10.74
C GLU A 285 15.02 -1.62 11.07
N LEU A 286 13.97 -2.32 11.51
CA LEU A 286 12.75 -1.68 12.01
C LEU A 286 13.02 -0.90 13.31
N ALA A 287 13.72 -1.51 14.28
CA ALA A 287 14.02 -0.91 15.59
C ALA A 287 15.01 0.27 15.52
N ARG A 288 16.05 0.16 14.69
CA ARG A 288 16.94 1.28 14.34
C ARG A 288 16.15 2.47 13.80
N GLY A 289 14.96 2.18 13.28
CA GLY A 289 14.10 3.09 12.56
C GLY A 289 14.50 3.04 11.12
N SER A 290 13.69 2.34 10.32
CA SER A 290 13.49 2.59 8.89
C SER A 290 13.90 4.04 8.56
N GLU A 291 15.10 4.21 8.02
CA GLU A 291 15.86 5.45 8.14
C GLU A 291 15.07 6.69 7.71
N ILE A 292 14.89 7.59 8.67
CA ILE A 292 15.14 9.00 8.43
C ILE A 292 16.19 9.45 9.46
N ILE A 293 17.43 9.59 8.98
CA ILE A 293 18.56 10.34 9.56
C ILE A 293 19.15 9.79 10.89
N GLN A 294 20.25 9.05 10.78
CA GLN A 294 21.39 9.29 11.68
C GLN A 294 21.97 10.67 11.33
N HIS A 295 22.19 11.51 12.35
CA HIS A 295 22.80 12.85 12.32
C HIS A 295 21.87 14.06 12.14
N ALA A 296 20.93 14.23 13.08
CA ALA A 296 20.32 15.54 13.39
C ALA A 296 21.07 16.31 14.51
N VAL A 297 22.32 15.95 14.85
CA VAL A 297 23.06 16.59 15.96
C VAL A 297 24.04 17.68 15.48
N GLN A 298 24.25 17.89 14.18
CA GLN A 298 25.13 18.98 13.73
C GLN A 298 24.59 19.66 12.46
N SER A 299 23.66 20.60 12.65
CA SER A 299 23.55 21.75 11.75
C SER A 299 23.73 23.02 12.59
N PRO A 300 24.81 23.80 12.37
CA PRO A 300 25.03 25.06 13.07
C PRO A 300 24.28 26.17 12.35
N LEU A 301 23.14 26.58 12.90
CA LEU A 301 22.51 27.86 12.56
C LEU A 301 22.04 28.52 13.84
N ASP A 302 22.99 29.16 14.51
CA ASP A 302 22.85 30.50 15.07
C ASP A 302 24.19 30.91 15.70
N SER A 303 24.99 31.70 14.97
CA SER A 303 25.79 32.78 15.57
C SER A 303 26.42 33.65 14.50
N ASP A 304 25.74 34.73 14.16
CA ASP A 304 26.39 35.94 13.71
C ASP A 304 26.78 36.72 14.99
N ALA A 305 27.91 36.35 15.61
CA ALA A 305 28.59 37.14 16.64
C ALA A 305 29.96 36.53 17.03
N MET A 306 31.02 37.19 16.54
CA MET A 306 32.34 37.43 17.13
C MET A 306 32.95 36.43 18.14
N ALA A 307 34.14 35.96 17.77
CA ALA A 307 35.07 35.12 18.53
C ALA A 307 35.47 35.66 19.91
N ILE A 308 35.55 34.76 20.91
CA ILE A 308 36.56 34.73 21.99
C ILE A 308 36.83 33.26 22.36
N GLU A 309 38.11 32.92 22.54
CA GLU A 309 38.66 31.63 22.92
C GLU A 309 38.43 31.23 24.39
N ASP A 310 38.53 29.90 24.60
CA ASP A 310 39.02 29.20 25.80
C ASP A 310 38.01 28.80 26.91
N GLY A 311 38.13 27.54 27.38
CA GLY A 311 37.45 27.08 28.61
C GLY A 311 36.81 25.69 28.57
N ASP A 312 37.60 24.69 28.97
CA ASP A 312 37.25 23.37 29.50
C ASP A 312 35.86 23.26 30.18
N LYS A 313 34.92 22.50 29.61
CA LYS A 313 33.74 21.96 30.33
C LYS A 313 33.35 20.56 29.87
N LYS A 314 33.67 19.61 30.74
CA LYS A 314 33.11 18.25 30.81
C LYS A 314 31.58 18.27 30.84
N GLN A 315 30.99 17.33 30.09
CA GLN A 315 29.93 16.42 30.53
C GLN A 315 28.75 17.04 31.30
N ALA A 316 27.70 17.42 30.57
CA ALA A 316 26.32 17.49 31.08
C ALA A 316 25.33 17.63 29.90
N ASP A 317 25.00 16.51 29.23
CA ASP A 317 23.88 16.45 28.27
C ASP A 317 22.92 15.30 28.66
N GLY A 318 22.66 15.22 29.96
CA GLY A 318 21.66 14.33 30.56
C GLY A 318 20.69 15.15 31.38
N LEU A 319 19.78 15.87 30.73
CA LEU A 319 18.45 16.24 31.23
C LEU A 319 17.72 17.11 30.18
N ASN A 320 16.46 16.78 29.87
CA ASN A 320 15.48 17.52 29.05
C ASN A 320 15.36 17.18 27.55
N SER A 321 14.93 15.95 27.25
CA SER A 321 14.13 15.66 26.05
C SER A 321 12.99 14.67 26.39
N HIS A 322 12.05 15.09 27.25
CA HIS A 322 10.82 14.32 27.51
C HIS A 322 9.77 14.45 26.37
N GLY A 323 10.08 15.17 25.29
CA GLY A 323 9.20 15.32 24.14
C GLY A 323 9.40 14.22 23.09
N MET A 324 8.30 13.74 22.52
CA MET A 324 8.29 12.80 21.41
C MET A 324 8.99 13.38 20.18
N SER A 325 9.89 12.60 19.57
CA SER A 325 10.64 13.01 18.39
C SER A 325 9.74 13.18 17.15
N ARG A 326 10.17 13.98 16.16
CA ARG A 326 9.46 14.08 14.85
C ARG A 326 9.31 12.70 14.18
N ARG A 327 10.32 11.83 14.34
CA ARG A 327 10.30 10.44 13.86
C ARG A 327 9.16 9.65 14.49
N GLU A 328 9.03 9.70 15.81
CA GLU A 328 7.97 8.98 16.53
C GLU A 328 6.58 9.51 16.15
N LYS A 329 6.45 10.81 15.80
CA LYS A 329 5.22 11.36 15.23
C LYS A 329 4.87 10.76 13.86
N HIS A 330 5.83 10.62 12.95
CA HIS A 330 5.61 9.97 11.65
C HIS A 330 5.30 8.49 11.80
N LEU A 331 6.04 7.79 12.67
CA LEU A 331 5.79 6.39 12.97
C LEU A 331 4.38 6.17 13.55
N ARG A 332 3.91 7.05 14.45
CA ARG A 332 2.55 7.01 14.96
C ARG A 332 1.49 7.19 13.87
N LYS A 333 1.69 8.16 12.97
CA LYS A 333 0.79 8.35 11.81
C LYS A 333 0.72 7.08 10.96
N ALA A 334 1.87 6.48 10.65
CA ALA A 334 1.93 5.23 9.90
C ALA A 334 1.21 4.08 10.64
N ALA A 335 1.45 3.97 11.95
CA ALA A 335 0.83 2.97 12.81
C ALA A 335 -0.69 3.16 12.94
N SER A 336 -1.21 4.40 12.86
CA SER A 336 -2.65 4.66 12.80
C SER A 336 -3.27 4.07 11.53
N TYR A 337 -2.69 4.34 10.36
CA TYR A 337 -3.15 3.72 9.11
C TYR A 337 -3.03 2.18 9.15
N ALA A 338 -1.94 1.67 9.72
CA ALA A 338 -1.74 0.24 9.88
C ALA A 338 -2.79 -0.42 10.79
N ALA A 339 -3.14 0.22 11.91
CA ALA A 339 -4.15 -0.27 12.83
C ALA A 339 -5.54 -0.27 12.18
N ASP A 340 -5.89 0.77 11.42
CA ASP A 340 -7.15 0.82 10.69
C ASP A 340 -7.24 -0.24 9.59
N SER A 341 -6.15 -0.47 8.85
CA SER A 341 -6.09 -1.53 7.83
C SER A 341 -6.29 -2.92 8.44
N LEU A 342 -5.60 -3.22 9.55
CA LEU A 342 -5.76 -4.49 10.27
C LEU A 342 -7.17 -4.65 10.85
N ALA A 343 -7.75 -3.58 11.40
CA ALA A 343 -9.13 -3.58 11.90
C ALA A 343 -10.16 -3.84 10.78
N MET A 344 -9.99 -3.20 9.62
CA MET A 344 -10.88 -3.36 8.48
C MET A 344 -10.77 -4.77 7.86
N SER A 345 -9.55 -5.29 7.70
CA SER A 345 -9.31 -6.66 7.24
C SER A 345 -9.98 -7.69 8.15
N ASN A 346 -9.97 -7.47 9.47
CA ASN A 346 -10.70 -8.29 10.42
C ASN A 346 -12.22 -8.21 10.26
N LYS A 347 -12.76 -6.99 10.15
CA LYS A 347 -14.21 -6.77 10.06
C LYS A 347 -14.82 -7.41 8.82
N LEU A 348 -14.13 -7.33 7.68
CA LEU A 348 -14.66 -7.75 6.39
C LEU A 348 -14.57 -9.26 6.12
N GLY A 349 -14.09 -10.06 7.09
CA GLY A 349 -13.99 -11.51 6.89
C GLY A 349 -13.01 -11.92 5.78
N VAL A 350 -12.20 -10.96 5.27
CA VAL A 350 -10.97 -11.22 4.48
C VAL A 350 -9.96 -12.07 5.28
N THR A 351 -10.30 -12.31 6.54
CA THR A 351 -9.71 -13.21 7.51
C THR A 351 -10.65 -14.39 7.85
N PHE A 352 -10.31 -15.55 7.26
CA PHE A 352 -10.16 -16.86 7.94
C PHE A 352 -11.31 -17.87 8.18
N ALA A 353 -12.52 -17.78 7.64
CA ALA A 353 -13.56 -18.77 8.06
C ALA A 353 -14.52 -19.36 7.01
N ASP A 354 -14.41 -19.08 5.70
CA ASP A 354 -15.33 -19.71 4.72
C ASP A 354 -14.61 -20.55 3.66
N LEU A 355 -14.84 -21.86 3.71
CA LEU A 355 -14.30 -22.86 2.77
C LEU A 355 -14.79 -22.69 1.33
N THR A 356 -15.74 -21.79 1.08
CA THR A 356 -16.25 -21.42 -0.26
C THR A 356 -15.76 -20.06 -0.76
N SER A 357 -15.09 -19.24 0.07
CA SER A 357 -14.54 -17.91 -0.29
C SER A 357 -13.02 -17.86 -0.35
N ARG A 358 -12.38 -19.05 -0.41
CA ARG A 358 -10.94 -19.25 -0.31
C ARG A 358 -10.14 -18.26 -1.16
N GLU A 359 -9.36 -17.41 -0.48
CA GLU A 359 -7.91 -17.21 -0.63
C GLU A 359 -7.54 -15.79 -0.18
N LEU A 360 -6.70 -15.65 0.86
CA LEU A 360 -6.13 -14.36 1.22
C LEU A 360 -5.28 -13.87 0.04
N SER A 361 -5.69 -12.78 -0.60
CA SER A 361 -4.96 -12.24 -1.74
C SER A 361 -3.55 -11.81 -1.34
N LEU A 362 -2.60 -11.90 -2.27
CA LEU A 362 -1.20 -11.52 -2.02
C LEU A 362 -1.09 -10.07 -1.52
N GLN A 363 -1.93 -9.16 -2.03
CA GLN A 363 -1.93 -7.76 -1.61
C GLN A 363 -2.39 -7.60 -0.17
N SER A 364 -3.42 -8.33 0.24
CA SER A 364 -3.90 -8.37 1.62
C SER A 364 -2.83 -8.94 2.56
N ALA A 365 -2.14 -10.00 2.16
CA ALA A 365 -1.06 -10.61 2.95
C ALA A 365 0.14 -9.67 3.13
N ILE A 366 0.61 -9.02 2.06
CA ILE A 366 1.70 -8.04 2.12
C ILE A 366 1.30 -6.84 3.00
N CYS A 367 0.08 -6.33 2.83
CA CYS A 367 -0.41 -5.22 3.63
C CYS A 367 -0.47 -5.60 5.12
N ALA A 368 -1.08 -6.73 5.47
CA ALA A 368 -1.16 -7.19 6.85
C ALA A 368 0.23 -7.40 7.47
N PHE A 369 1.17 -7.97 6.72
CA PHE A 369 2.57 -8.15 7.15
C PHE A 369 3.26 -6.80 7.43
N ASP A 370 3.26 -5.87 6.47
CA ASP A 370 3.89 -4.55 6.62
C ASP A 370 3.20 -3.74 7.75
N CYS A 371 1.86 -3.76 7.82
CA CYS A 371 1.08 -3.05 8.84
C CYS A 371 1.35 -3.59 10.26
N ALA A 372 1.39 -4.92 10.45
CA ALA A 372 1.68 -5.50 11.76
C ALA A 372 3.07 -5.13 12.26
N GLN A 373 4.08 -5.13 11.37
CA GLN A 373 5.44 -4.70 11.71
C GLN A 373 5.50 -3.22 12.12
N VAL A 374 4.85 -2.34 11.36
CA VAL A 374 4.84 -0.89 11.65
C VAL A 374 4.10 -0.57 12.95
N LEU A 375 2.94 -1.19 13.17
CA LEU A 375 2.17 -0.99 14.40
C LEU A 375 2.91 -1.52 15.62
N ALA A 376 3.53 -2.71 15.52
CA ALA A 376 4.33 -3.28 16.59
C ALA A 376 5.57 -2.43 16.91
N GLU A 377 6.25 -1.89 15.90
CA GLU A 377 7.42 -1.02 16.09
C GLU A 377 7.05 0.31 16.77
N TRP A 378 5.88 0.88 16.44
CA TRP A 378 5.37 2.04 17.16
C TRP A 378 5.09 1.72 18.63
N ILE A 379 4.39 0.62 18.92
CA ILE A 379 4.11 0.19 20.30
C ILE A 379 5.41 -0.11 21.06
N ALA A 380 6.40 -0.72 20.41
CA ALA A 380 7.71 -0.99 21.01
C ALA A 380 8.49 0.29 21.31
N THR A 381 8.41 1.29 20.43
CA THR A 381 8.98 2.63 20.67
C THR A 381 8.28 3.32 21.84
N LEU A 382 6.95 3.21 21.92
CA LEU A 382 6.19 3.72 23.06
C LEU A 382 6.57 2.99 24.36
N GLN A 383 6.70 1.67 24.31
CA GLN A 383 7.13 0.81 25.41
C GLN A 383 8.51 1.20 25.96
N ASP A 384 9.45 1.62 25.11
CA ASP A 384 10.74 2.12 25.57
C ASP A 384 10.60 3.44 26.34
N ARG A 385 9.69 4.32 25.89
CA ARG A 385 9.46 5.64 26.49
C ARG A 385 8.76 5.54 27.85
N VAL A 386 7.76 4.66 27.96
CA VAL A 386 6.87 4.62 29.14
C VAL A 386 7.01 3.37 30.01
N GLY A 387 7.74 2.35 29.56
CA GLY A 387 7.78 1.03 30.19
C GLY A 387 8.27 1.04 31.63
N GLN A 388 9.26 1.88 31.95
CA GLN A 388 9.75 2.06 33.33
C GLN A 388 8.69 2.58 34.31
N TYR A 389 7.61 3.19 33.81
CA TYR A 389 6.55 3.79 34.62
C TYR A 389 5.25 3.00 34.59
N LEU A 390 4.92 2.41 33.44
CA LEU A 390 3.63 1.76 33.19
C LEU A 390 3.74 0.24 33.06
N GLY A 391 4.95 -0.33 33.17
CA GLY A 391 5.18 -1.75 32.93
C GLY A 391 5.10 -2.12 31.45
N ILE A 392 4.79 -3.38 31.17
CA ILE A 392 4.63 -3.87 29.79
C ILE A 392 3.25 -3.47 29.26
N LEU A 393 3.23 -2.71 28.17
CA LEU A 393 2.03 -2.23 27.49
C LEU A 393 1.15 -3.40 27.05
N GLY A 394 -0.05 -3.49 27.62
CA GLY A 394 -1.02 -4.56 27.31
C GLY A 394 -0.85 -5.83 28.14
N GLN A 395 -0.06 -5.79 29.22
CA GLN A 395 -0.03 -6.80 30.28
C GLN A 395 -0.83 -6.26 31.50
N ASP A 396 -1.77 -7.06 32.03
CA ASP A 396 -2.74 -6.80 33.15
C ASP A 396 -3.11 -5.34 33.51
N ASN A 397 -4.41 -5.01 33.40
CA ASN A 397 -5.09 -3.75 33.81
C ASN A 397 -4.17 -2.53 34.02
N MET A 398 -3.60 -2.05 32.92
CA MET A 398 -2.94 -0.75 32.88
C MET A 398 -3.94 0.36 33.18
N ASP A 399 -3.78 1.02 34.32
CA ASP A 399 -4.55 2.21 34.65
C ASP A 399 -3.94 3.43 33.96
N LEU A 400 -4.38 3.69 32.72
CA LEU A 400 -3.98 4.86 31.92
C LEU A 400 -4.44 6.20 32.55
N THR A 401 -5.18 6.18 33.65
CA THR A 401 -5.58 7.38 34.40
C THR A 401 -4.56 7.80 35.46
N GLN A 402 -3.50 7.01 35.66
CA GLN A 402 -2.43 7.38 36.59
C GLN A 402 -1.56 8.52 36.06
N VAL A 403 -1.01 9.32 36.99
CA VAL A 403 -0.19 10.51 36.70
C VAL A 403 0.95 10.26 35.70
N PRO A 404 1.70 9.13 35.73
CA PRO A 404 2.74 8.88 34.74
C PRO A 404 2.19 8.72 33.31
N ALA A 405 1.03 8.08 33.14
CA ALA A 405 0.39 7.93 31.83
C ALA A 405 -0.10 9.28 31.29
N ILE A 406 -0.75 10.09 32.14
CA ILE A 406 -1.25 11.43 31.77
C ILE A 406 -0.10 12.37 31.35
N VAL A 407 1.08 12.25 31.95
CA VAL A 407 2.22 13.14 31.67
C VAL A 407 3.03 12.68 30.46
N LEU A 408 3.06 11.37 30.17
CA LEU A 408 3.95 10.80 29.16
C LEU A 408 3.27 10.41 27.85
N LEU A 409 1.96 10.16 27.87
CA LEU A 409 1.19 9.80 26.68
C LEU A 409 0.44 11.02 26.13
N GLU A 410 0.52 11.24 24.82
CA GLU A 410 -0.38 12.18 24.16
C GLU A 410 -1.76 11.52 23.95
N ASP A 411 -2.83 12.31 23.81
CA ASP A 411 -4.19 11.80 23.56
C ASP A 411 -4.24 10.86 22.36
N GLU A 412 -3.47 11.15 21.31
CA GLU A 412 -3.36 10.31 20.12
C GLU A 412 -2.66 8.97 20.40
N ASP A 413 -1.73 8.91 21.37
CA ASP A 413 -1.11 7.65 21.77
C ASP A 413 -2.15 6.74 22.45
N ILE A 414 -3.00 7.31 23.31
CA ILE A 414 -4.07 6.59 24.02
C ILE A 414 -5.12 6.08 23.03
N LYS A 415 -5.55 6.91 22.08
CA LYS A 415 -6.49 6.52 21.02
C LYS A 415 -5.93 5.37 20.19
N LEU A 416 -4.66 5.45 19.78
CA LEU A 416 -4.04 4.41 18.96
C LEU A 416 -3.80 3.11 19.75
N LEU A 417 -3.43 3.18 21.02
CA LEU A 417 -3.37 2.00 21.91
C LEU A 417 -4.73 1.33 22.07
N THR A 418 -5.79 2.12 22.25
CA THR A 418 -7.17 1.61 22.33
C THR A 418 -7.54 0.89 21.05
N ARG A 419 -7.24 1.50 19.90
CA ARG A 419 -7.45 0.91 18.58
C ARG A 419 -6.67 -0.39 18.37
N ALA A 420 -5.40 -0.42 18.79
CA ALA A 420 -4.58 -1.63 18.75
C ALA A 420 -5.17 -2.75 19.60
N ASN A 421 -5.69 -2.43 20.80
CA ASN A 421 -6.35 -3.41 21.65
C ASN A 421 -7.65 -3.96 21.03
N GLU A 422 -8.44 -3.12 20.35
CA GLU A 422 -9.63 -3.58 19.58
C GLU A 422 -9.23 -4.58 18.49
N VAL A 423 -8.18 -4.27 17.73
CA VAL A 423 -7.64 -5.16 16.69
C VAL A 423 -7.23 -6.50 17.28
N ILE A 424 -6.42 -6.49 18.35
CA ILE A 424 -5.95 -7.70 19.03
C ILE A 424 -7.12 -8.53 19.54
N THR A 425 -8.07 -7.91 20.25
CA THR A 425 -9.24 -8.59 20.81
C THR A 425 -10.06 -9.25 19.71
N SER A 426 -10.25 -8.55 18.58
CA SER A 426 -10.96 -9.08 17.42
C SER A 426 -10.23 -10.27 16.78
N MET A 427 -8.89 -10.22 16.68
CA MET A 427 -8.08 -11.35 16.18
C MET A 427 -8.16 -12.56 17.11
N GLU A 428 -8.00 -12.35 18.42
CA GLU A 428 -8.03 -13.44 19.41
C GLU A 428 -9.38 -14.15 19.49
N GLN A 429 -10.48 -13.42 19.35
CA GLN A 429 -11.81 -14.03 19.28
C GLN A 429 -11.92 -15.02 18.11
N LYS A 430 -11.26 -14.73 16.97
CA LYS A 430 -11.21 -15.64 15.82
C LYS A 430 -10.28 -16.83 16.08
N VAL A 431 -9.10 -16.59 16.65
CA VAL A 431 -8.11 -17.65 16.94
C VAL A 431 -8.61 -18.64 18.00
N ASN A 432 -9.24 -18.16 19.08
CA ASN A 432 -9.77 -19.00 20.15
C ASN A 432 -10.94 -19.88 19.70
N LEU A 433 -11.66 -19.48 18.65
CA LEU A 433 -12.69 -20.32 18.03
C LEU A 433 -12.07 -21.53 17.31
N ASP A 434 -10.87 -21.36 16.74
CA ASP A 434 -10.19 -22.39 15.96
C ASP A 434 -9.39 -23.37 16.82
N GLN A 435 -8.76 -22.92 17.91
CA GLN A 435 -8.01 -23.78 18.83
C GLN A 435 -8.06 -23.24 20.26
N GLY A 436 -8.35 -24.11 21.23
CA GLY A 436 -8.23 -23.81 22.66
C GLY A 436 -6.77 -23.70 23.14
N VAL A 437 -5.98 -22.79 22.56
CA VAL A 437 -4.58 -22.53 22.90
C VAL A 437 -4.50 -21.57 24.08
N SER A 438 -3.62 -21.87 25.04
CA SER A 438 -3.36 -21.03 26.21
C SER A 438 -2.74 -19.69 25.78
N ALA A 439 -3.42 -18.59 26.11
CA ALA A 439 -3.02 -17.21 25.85
C ALA A 439 -1.77 -16.73 26.64
N GLU A 440 -1.02 -17.63 27.28
CA GLU A 440 0.02 -17.28 28.26
C GLU A 440 1.40 -16.93 27.66
N GLU A 441 1.63 -17.18 26.36
CA GLU A 441 2.97 -17.04 25.78
C GLU A 441 3.27 -15.63 25.21
N HIS A 442 2.25 -14.81 24.94
CA HIS A 442 2.40 -13.49 24.30
C HIS A 442 2.12 -12.34 25.26
N ARG A 443 3.13 -11.91 26.01
CA ARG A 443 3.05 -10.72 26.87
C ARG A 443 3.24 -9.44 26.03
N GLY A 444 2.31 -8.50 26.20
CA GLY A 444 2.32 -7.16 25.61
C GLY A 444 1.68 -7.04 24.22
N TYR A 445 1.16 -5.84 23.90
CA TYR A 445 0.39 -5.58 22.68
C TYR A 445 1.19 -5.84 21.40
N ALA A 446 2.43 -5.38 21.31
CA ALA A 446 3.23 -5.51 20.10
C ALA A 446 3.54 -6.98 19.76
N THR A 447 3.90 -7.77 20.78
CA THR A 447 4.12 -9.22 20.65
C THR A 447 2.85 -9.94 20.18
N ARG A 448 1.68 -9.58 20.74
CA ARG A 448 0.38 -10.16 20.37
C ARG A 448 -0.01 -9.85 18.93
N ILE A 449 0.15 -8.59 18.48
CA ILE A 449 -0.15 -8.21 17.08
C ILE A 449 0.67 -9.01 16.09
N LEU A 450 1.99 -9.10 16.33
CA LEU A 450 2.89 -9.85 15.46
C LEU A 450 2.54 -11.35 15.46
N GLY A 451 2.33 -11.95 16.63
CA GLY A 451 2.00 -13.38 16.76
C GLY A 451 0.64 -13.74 16.15
N LEU A 452 -0.41 -12.95 16.38
CA LEU A 452 -1.74 -13.18 15.82
C LEU A 452 -1.76 -13.00 14.30
N THR A 453 -1.01 -12.04 13.78
CA THR A 453 -0.85 -11.85 12.33
C THR A 453 -0.04 -13.00 11.72
N ALA A 454 1.00 -13.48 12.39
CA ALA A 454 1.77 -14.66 11.95
C ALA A 454 0.90 -15.91 11.87
N TYR A 455 0.15 -16.20 12.94
CA TYR A 455 -0.81 -17.31 12.98
C TYR A 455 -1.82 -17.22 11.85
N SER A 456 -2.36 -16.02 11.64
CA SER A 456 -3.27 -15.76 10.53
C SER A 456 -2.59 -16.10 9.20
N LEU A 457 -1.45 -15.51 8.86
CA LEU A 457 -0.76 -15.80 7.60
C LEU A 457 -0.47 -17.30 7.39
N GLU A 458 -0.17 -18.05 8.46
CA GLU A 458 0.07 -19.49 8.38
C GLU A 458 -1.21 -20.29 8.05
N LYS A 459 -2.36 -19.93 8.62
CA LYS A 459 -3.63 -20.66 8.40
C LYS A 459 -4.25 -20.43 7.02
N SER A 460 -3.96 -19.29 6.37
CA SER A 460 -4.46 -18.93 5.03
C SER A 460 -3.34 -18.96 4.00
N ALA A 461 -2.27 -19.71 4.27
CA ALA A 461 -1.18 -19.88 3.32
C ALA A 461 -1.67 -20.61 2.05
N VAL A 462 -2.01 -19.81 1.04
CA VAL A 462 -2.20 -20.28 -0.35
C VAL A 462 -0.84 -20.38 -1.03
N TRP A 463 0.02 -19.42 -0.71
CA TRP A 463 1.37 -19.30 -1.24
C TRP A 463 2.40 -19.61 -0.16
N PRO A 464 3.46 -20.40 -0.48
CA PRO A 464 4.51 -20.69 0.49
C PRO A 464 5.20 -19.46 1.08
N VAL A 465 5.20 -18.31 0.37
CA VAL A 465 5.74 -17.04 0.88
C VAL A 465 5.04 -16.56 2.15
N PHE A 466 3.79 -16.95 2.41
CA PHE A 466 3.07 -16.54 3.62
C PHE A 466 3.68 -17.19 4.87
N HIS A 467 4.19 -18.42 4.77
CA HIS A 467 4.93 -19.05 5.87
C HIS A 467 6.24 -18.32 6.20
N LEU A 468 6.88 -17.71 5.20
CA LEU A 468 8.08 -16.90 5.40
C LEU A 468 7.75 -15.58 6.09
N MET A 469 6.64 -14.94 5.71
CA MET A 469 6.11 -13.77 6.40
C MET A 469 5.78 -14.11 7.86
N ALA A 470 5.06 -15.20 8.12
CA ALA A 470 4.71 -15.65 9.46
C ALA A 470 5.96 -15.87 10.34
N ARG A 471 6.94 -16.63 9.87
CA ARG A 471 8.20 -16.87 10.61
C ARG A 471 8.98 -15.58 10.89
N CYS A 472 8.97 -14.63 9.97
CA CYS A 472 9.58 -13.32 10.18
C CYS A 472 8.86 -12.54 11.29
N LEU A 473 7.52 -12.54 11.30
CA LEU A 473 6.73 -11.90 12.36
C LEU A 473 6.95 -12.55 13.72
N GLU A 474 7.04 -13.88 13.80
CA GLU A 474 7.34 -14.61 15.05
C GLU A 474 8.71 -14.22 15.62
N THR A 475 9.72 -14.16 14.75
CA THR A 475 11.06 -13.73 15.18
C THR A 475 11.03 -12.28 15.68
N HIS A 476 10.35 -11.40 14.95
CA HIS A 476 10.16 -10.01 15.36
C HIS A 476 9.39 -9.88 16.68
N ALA A 477 8.41 -10.75 16.94
CA ALA A 477 7.69 -10.78 18.21
C ALA A 477 8.62 -11.11 19.38
N GLY A 478 9.57 -12.02 19.18
CA GLY A 478 10.62 -12.33 20.17
C GLY A 478 11.50 -11.12 20.51
N HIS A 479 11.96 -10.37 19.50
CA HIS A 479 12.72 -9.13 19.68
C HIS A 479 11.93 -8.09 20.46
N THR A 480 10.67 -7.88 20.09
CA THR A 480 9.82 -6.90 20.76
C THR A 480 9.49 -7.28 22.21
N ARG A 481 9.33 -8.57 22.50
CA ARG A 481 9.18 -9.07 23.87
C ARG A 481 10.42 -8.75 24.72
N ALA A 482 11.61 -9.09 24.22
CA ALA A 482 12.87 -8.80 24.91
C ALA A 482 13.09 -7.30 25.12
N ARG A 483 12.71 -6.47 24.13
CA ARG A 483 12.72 -5.01 24.23
C ARG A 483 11.79 -4.50 25.32
N ALA A 484 10.57 -5.05 25.41
CA ALA A 484 9.61 -4.68 26.46
C ALA A 484 10.08 -5.06 27.87
N GLU A 485 10.62 -6.26 28.06
CA GLU A 485 11.18 -6.70 29.34
C GLU A 485 12.35 -5.80 29.78
N LYS A 486 13.22 -5.43 28.84
CA LYS A 486 14.34 -4.52 29.10
C LYS A 486 13.89 -3.12 29.51
N SER A 487 12.78 -2.61 28.97
CA SER A 487 12.32 -1.25 29.32
C SER A 487 11.73 -1.14 30.73
N VAL A 488 11.25 -2.26 31.29
CA VAL A 488 10.81 -2.34 32.69
C VAL A 488 11.97 -2.58 33.66
N ALA A 489 12.99 -3.34 33.24
CA ALA A 489 14.14 -3.68 34.08
C ALA A 489 15.06 -2.49 34.44
N GLN A 490 14.88 -1.31 33.84
CA GLN A 490 15.65 -0.10 34.17
C GLN A 490 15.35 0.48 35.57
N MET A 491 14.50 -0.19 36.35
CA MET A 491 14.10 0.18 37.72
C MET A 491 14.94 -0.47 38.82
N GLU A 492 15.70 -1.54 38.53
CA GLU A 492 16.61 -2.23 39.47
C GLU A 492 18.06 -1.71 39.33
#